data_AF-A0A9R1LHM9-F1
#
_entry.id   AF-A0A9R1LHM9-F1
#
_cell.length_a   1.000
_cell.length_b   1.000
_cell.length_c   1.000
_cell.angle_alpha   90.00
_cell.angle_beta   90.00
_cell.angle_gamma   90.00
#
_symmetry.space_group_name_H-M   'P 1'
#
loop_
_entity.id
_entity.type
_entity.pdbx_description
1 polymer ?
#
loop_
_entity_poly.entity_id
_entity_poly.type
_entity_poly.pdbx_seq_one_letter_code
_entity_poly.pdbx_strand_id
1 'polypeptide(L)'
;MSAVVCGKRSSIFADELIPSSPPSPPHHHPSKRARCSPTRAFDDAAAAHRREALLHHLRSLFPHMDPQLLERALEASGDDLDFAIRSLNDLRLESAEAIFSAAVSEPENGLSTALKLSAEGNGQLDAISGNPPATDNCQTNHHSSEWVELFVREMMSASDINDARARASRALEVIEKSIMERTGAEAVQNLHKEQLAIALRENAVLKRGVAIQHERQKEFDDKTQEVHNLKQLILQYQEQLKTLEINNYALRMHLQQAQQNSSMPGRFHPDVC
;
A
#
# COMPACT_ATOMS: atom_id res chain seq x y z
N MET A 1 16.01 -31.52 46.37
CA MET A 1 17.00 -31.16 45.32
C MET A 1 16.84 -29.68 45.04
N SER A 2 17.96 -28.95 45.20
CA SER A 2 18.34 -27.56 44.82
C SER A 2 17.30 -26.46 44.56
N ALA A 3 17.49 -25.19 44.93
CA ALA A 3 18.40 -24.49 45.86
C ALA A 3 17.83 -23.06 45.97
N VAL A 4 17.61 -22.56 47.19
CA VAL A 4 17.44 -21.15 47.52
C VAL A 4 18.74 -20.71 48.17
N VAL A 5 19.37 -19.63 47.69
CA VAL A 5 20.46 -18.97 48.42
C VAL A 5 20.35 -17.44 48.28
N CYS A 6 20.28 -16.82 49.45
CA CYS A 6 20.26 -15.40 49.77
C CYS A 6 21.59 -14.64 49.52
N GLY A 7 21.51 -13.31 49.59
CA GLY A 7 22.50 -12.49 50.33
C GLY A 7 22.90 -11.17 49.64
N LYS A 8 22.41 -9.99 50.09
CA LYS A 8 23.07 -9.05 51.04
C LYS A 8 24.41 -8.50 50.50
N ARG A 9 24.59 -7.18 50.33
CA ARG A 9 24.79 -6.17 51.41
C ARG A 9 24.54 -4.71 50.94
N SER A 10 23.94 -3.95 51.84
CA SER A 10 23.92 -2.48 52.05
C SER A 10 25.34 -1.90 52.23
N SER A 11 25.69 -0.61 52.27
CA SER A 11 25.11 0.75 52.35
C SER A 11 26.31 1.73 52.32
N ILE A 12 26.09 3.03 52.11
CA ILE A 12 26.54 4.16 52.98
C ILE A 12 26.49 5.48 52.18
N PHE A 13 25.81 6.47 52.77
CA PHE A 13 25.63 7.86 52.37
C PHE A 13 26.78 8.77 52.86
N ALA A 14 27.06 9.87 52.16
CA ALA A 14 27.33 11.23 52.69
C ALA A 14 27.64 12.17 51.49
N ASP A 15 26.88 13.25 51.21
CA ASP A 15 26.97 14.61 51.82
C ASP A 15 28.19 15.40 51.23
N GLU A 16 28.21 16.64 50.77
CA GLU A 16 27.29 17.77 50.49
C GLU A 16 28.18 18.85 49.78
N LEU A 17 27.58 19.81 49.04
CA LEU A 17 28.10 21.15 48.66
C LEU A 17 29.11 21.35 47.49
N ILE A 18 28.72 22.28 46.59
CA ILE A 18 29.39 22.90 45.40
C ILE A 18 30.18 24.15 45.89
N PRO A 19 31.31 24.70 45.32
CA PRO A 19 31.42 25.23 43.93
C PRO A 19 32.80 25.41 43.21
N SER A 20 32.72 25.79 41.91
CA SER A 20 33.65 26.62 41.08
C SER A 20 34.69 25.96 40.14
N SER A 21 34.83 26.50 38.92
CA SER A 21 35.83 26.22 37.85
C SER A 21 36.83 27.41 37.70
N PRO A 22 37.81 27.47 36.74
CA PRO A 22 38.83 26.53 36.17
C PRO A 22 40.30 27.15 36.28
N PRO A 23 41.43 26.66 35.67
CA PRO A 23 41.74 26.50 34.22
C PRO A 23 42.59 25.24 33.80
N SER A 24 42.67 24.98 32.48
CA SER A 24 43.34 23.86 31.74
C SER A 24 44.89 24.00 31.58
N PRO A 25 45.59 23.20 30.71
CA PRO A 25 45.92 21.74 30.61
C PRO A 25 47.49 21.53 30.69
N PRO A 26 48.23 20.43 30.29
CA PRO A 26 47.92 19.29 29.39
C PRO A 26 48.46 17.88 29.75
N HIS A 27 48.04 16.91 28.91
CA HIS A 27 48.74 15.68 28.49
C HIS A 27 48.20 14.27 28.90
N HIS A 28 48.09 13.43 27.86
CA HIS A 28 48.21 11.95 27.80
C HIS A 28 47.00 11.00 28.07
N HIS A 29 46.37 10.57 26.96
CA HIS A 29 45.81 9.22 26.60
C HIS A 29 44.61 8.66 27.42
N PRO A 30 43.61 7.95 26.80
CA PRO A 30 43.85 6.77 25.97
C PRO A 30 42.91 6.54 24.76
N SER A 31 43.29 5.54 23.97
CA SER A 31 42.67 4.98 22.76
C SER A 31 41.15 4.86 22.78
N LYS A 32 40.50 5.38 21.72
CA LYS A 32 39.11 5.06 21.37
C LYS A 32 39.05 3.65 20.79
N ARG A 33 38.47 2.72 21.54
CA ARG A 33 37.96 1.45 21.00
C ARG A 33 36.70 1.77 20.19
N ALA A 34 36.83 1.78 18.87
CA ALA A 34 35.70 1.84 17.96
C ALA A 34 34.82 0.61 18.22
N ARG A 35 33.56 0.84 18.61
CA ARG A 35 32.53 -0.19 18.66
C ARG A 35 31.99 -0.31 17.23
N CYS A 36 32.37 -1.38 16.54
CA CYS A 36 31.83 -1.70 15.22
C CYS A 36 30.32 -1.98 15.35
N SER A 37 29.50 -1.12 14.74
CA SER A 37 28.08 -1.37 14.50
C SER A 37 27.92 -2.32 13.31
N PRO A 38 27.00 -3.31 13.34
CA PRO A 38 26.68 -4.13 12.18
C PRO A 38 25.70 -3.37 11.27
N THR A 39 26.08 -2.18 10.78
CA THR A 39 25.19 -1.38 9.91
C THR A 39 25.19 -1.92 8.47
N ARG A 40 26.31 -2.49 8.00
CA ARG A 40 26.45 -2.94 6.61
C ARG A 40 25.61 -4.17 6.22
N ALA A 41 25.25 -5.03 7.17
CA ALA A 41 24.43 -6.21 6.87
C ALA A 41 22.93 -5.87 6.68
N PHE A 42 22.45 -4.81 7.33
CA PHE A 42 21.06 -4.36 7.17
C PHE A 42 20.85 -3.58 5.87
N ASP A 43 21.85 -2.82 5.43
CA ASP A 43 21.80 -2.09 4.15
C ASP A 43 21.84 -3.04 2.94
N ASP A 44 22.62 -4.12 2.99
CA ASP A 44 22.68 -5.15 1.92
C ASP A 44 21.36 -5.92 1.80
N ALA A 45 20.76 -6.30 2.93
CA ALA A 45 19.47 -6.99 2.92
C ALA A 45 18.36 -6.08 2.38
N ALA A 46 18.32 -4.81 2.78
CA ALA A 46 17.34 -3.86 2.29
C ALA A 46 17.50 -3.56 0.79
N ALA A 47 18.74 -3.50 0.29
CA ALA A 47 19.04 -3.35 -1.13
C ALA A 47 18.57 -4.57 -1.95
N ALA A 48 18.80 -5.79 -1.46
CA ALA A 48 18.35 -7.01 -2.12
C ALA A 48 16.80 -7.09 -2.23
N HIS A 49 16.07 -6.73 -1.16
CA HIS A 49 14.60 -6.69 -1.19
C HIS A 49 14.07 -5.61 -2.15
N ARG A 50 14.75 -4.46 -2.24
CA ARG A 50 14.40 -3.42 -3.21
C ARG A 50 14.61 -3.91 -4.63
N ARG A 51 15.75 -4.55 -4.92
CA ARG A 51 16.04 -5.11 -6.25
C ARG A 51 15.01 -6.17 -6.65
N GLU A 52 14.63 -7.06 -5.74
CA GLU A 52 13.58 -8.06 -5.99
C GLU A 52 12.22 -7.42 -6.31
N ALA A 53 11.85 -6.35 -5.61
CA ALA A 53 10.62 -5.61 -5.89
C ALA A 53 10.64 -4.95 -7.28
N LEU A 54 11.79 -4.43 -7.71
CA LEU A 54 11.98 -3.87 -9.05
C LEU A 54 11.90 -4.94 -10.13
N LEU A 55 12.51 -6.11 -9.92
CA LEU A 55 12.40 -7.24 -10.85
C LEU A 55 10.96 -7.75 -10.97
N HIS A 56 10.23 -7.85 -9.86
CA HIS A 56 8.82 -8.23 -9.88
C HIS A 56 7.98 -7.22 -10.66
N HIS A 57 8.29 -5.92 -10.54
CA HIS A 57 7.63 -4.87 -11.32
C HIS A 57 7.96 -4.98 -12.81
N LEU A 58 9.22 -5.17 -13.19
CA LEU A 58 9.62 -5.39 -14.59
C LEU A 58 8.97 -6.63 -15.19
N ARG A 59 8.86 -7.73 -14.43
CA ARG A 59 8.18 -8.95 -14.88
C ARG A 59 6.68 -8.73 -15.15
N SER A 60 6.05 -7.82 -14.40
CA SER A 60 4.65 -7.45 -14.65
C SER A 60 4.47 -6.62 -15.94
N LEU A 61 5.46 -5.77 -16.28
CA LEU A 61 5.46 -4.95 -17.49
C LEU A 61 5.88 -5.74 -18.74
N PHE A 62 6.72 -6.77 -18.56
CA PHE A 62 7.27 -7.59 -19.64
C PHE A 62 7.03 -9.10 -19.41
N PRO A 63 5.76 -9.59 -19.43
CA PRO A 63 5.45 -10.99 -19.12
C PRO A 63 6.06 -12.03 -20.08
N HIS A 64 6.40 -11.60 -21.29
CA HIS A 64 6.93 -12.43 -22.36
C HIS A 64 8.46 -12.33 -22.53
N MET A 65 9.15 -11.60 -21.65
CA MET A 65 10.61 -11.47 -21.69
C MET A 65 11.31 -12.45 -20.77
N ASP A 66 12.51 -12.90 -21.17
CA ASP A 66 13.35 -13.79 -20.37
C ASP A 66 13.74 -13.09 -19.05
N PRO A 67 13.46 -13.71 -17.88
CA PRO A 67 13.90 -13.20 -16.57
C PRO A 67 15.38 -12.82 -16.49
N GLN A 68 16.26 -13.53 -17.20
CA GLN A 68 17.71 -13.23 -17.19
C GLN A 68 18.04 -11.90 -17.89
N LEU A 69 17.27 -11.52 -18.91
CA LEU A 69 17.43 -10.23 -19.59
C LEU A 69 16.90 -9.08 -18.73
N LEU A 70 15.83 -9.31 -17.97
CA LEU A 70 15.30 -8.33 -17.02
C LEU A 70 16.31 -8.03 -15.90
N GLU A 71 16.96 -9.07 -15.36
CA GLU A 71 17.98 -8.93 -14.33
C GLU A 71 19.21 -8.17 -14.82
N ARG A 72 19.70 -8.49 -16.03
CA ARG A 72 20.82 -7.79 -16.66
C ARG A 72 20.52 -6.34 -17.01
N ALA A 73 19.32 -6.05 -17.50
CA ALA A 73 18.93 -4.66 -17.80
C ALA A 73 18.85 -3.81 -16.52
N LEU A 74 18.36 -4.39 -15.42
CA LEU A 74 18.31 -3.72 -14.11
C LEU A 74 19.70 -3.55 -13.48
N GLU A 75 20.61 -4.50 -13.69
CA GLU A 75 22.03 -4.38 -13.33
C GLU A 75 22.73 -3.27 -14.11
N ALA A 76 22.53 -3.22 -15.43
CA ALA A 76 23.13 -2.23 -16.31
C ALA A 76 22.58 -0.81 -16.07
N SER A 77 21.32 -0.70 -15.62
CA SER A 77 20.69 0.58 -15.26
C SER A 77 21.03 1.05 -13.85
N GLY A 78 21.79 0.30 -13.06
CA GLY A 78 22.16 0.67 -11.70
C GLY A 78 20.97 0.74 -10.74
N ASP A 79 20.06 -0.24 -10.83
CA ASP A 79 18.80 -0.31 -10.07
C ASP A 79 17.82 0.85 -10.37
N ASP A 80 18.02 1.60 -11.46
CA ASP A 80 17.06 2.58 -11.94
C ASP A 80 16.03 1.91 -12.86
N LEU A 81 14.77 1.94 -12.43
CA LEU A 81 13.66 1.31 -13.11
C LEU A 81 13.35 1.97 -14.46
N ASP A 82 13.42 3.30 -14.56
CA ASP A 82 13.03 4.03 -15.76
C ASP A 82 14.05 3.82 -16.88
N PHE A 83 15.35 3.75 -16.53
CA PHE A 83 16.38 3.39 -17.49
C PHE A 83 16.29 1.91 -17.92
N ALA A 84 15.96 1.00 -17.00
CA ALA A 84 15.73 -0.41 -17.34
C ALA A 84 14.55 -0.58 -18.30
N ILE A 85 13.43 0.10 -18.06
CA ILE A 85 12.24 0.07 -18.94
C ILE A 85 12.58 0.62 -20.33
N ARG A 86 13.31 1.74 -20.41
CA ARG A 86 13.75 2.30 -21.71
C ARG A 86 14.63 1.32 -22.47
N SER A 87 15.67 0.78 -21.83
CA SER A 87 16.59 -0.18 -22.45
C SER A 87 15.89 -1.47 -22.93
N LEU A 88 14.94 -1.99 -22.16
CA LEU A 88 14.16 -3.18 -22.53
C LEU A 88 13.20 -2.92 -23.70
N ASN A 89 12.65 -1.71 -23.80
CA ASN A 89 11.83 -1.32 -24.95
C ASN A 89 12.68 -1.12 -26.20
N ASP A 90 13.86 -0.53 -26.09
CA ASP A 90 14.79 -0.39 -27.22
C ASP A 90 15.22 -1.77 -27.75
N LEU A 91 15.52 -2.73 -26.86
CA LEU A 91 15.78 -4.13 -27.23
C LEU A 91 14.60 -4.80 -27.94
N ARG A 92 13.36 -4.49 -27.56
CA ARG A 92 12.16 -4.98 -28.26
C ARG A 92 12.02 -4.39 -29.64
N LEU A 93 12.30 -3.10 -29.78
CA LEU A 93 12.22 -2.39 -31.05
C LEU A 93 13.32 -2.88 -32.00
N GLU A 94 14.55 -3.05 -31.52
CA GLU A 94 15.66 -3.57 -32.30
C GLU A 94 15.44 -5.05 -32.70
N SER A 95 14.86 -5.86 -31.82
CA SER A 95 14.45 -7.23 -32.16
C SER A 95 13.32 -7.26 -33.18
N ALA A 96 12.34 -6.36 -33.11
CA ALA A 96 11.28 -6.24 -34.10
C ALA A 96 11.83 -5.74 -35.44
N GLU A 97 12.72 -4.75 -35.44
CA GLU A 97 13.41 -4.23 -36.62
C GLU A 97 14.33 -5.28 -37.27
N ALA A 98 14.97 -6.14 -36.47
CA ALA A 98 15.72 -7.29 -36.97
C ALA A 98 14.81 -8.34 -37.61
N ILE A 99 13.60 -8.55 -37.07
CA ILE A 99 12.58 -9.44 -37.68
C ILE A 99 12.03 -8.81 -38.98
N PHE A 100 11.78 -7.50 -39.02
CA PHE A 100 11.38 -6.79 -40.25
C PHE A 100 12.49 -6.79 -41.30
N SER A 101 13.75 -6.67 -40.90
CA SER A 101 14.91 -6.74 -41.81
C SER A 101 15.19 -8.17 -42.30
N ALA A 102 14.96 -9.18 -41.45
CA ALA A 102 15.06 -10.59 -41.84
C ALA A 102 13.89 -11.04 -42.72
N ALA A 103 12.68 -10.50 -42.54
CA ALA A 103 11.53 -10.77 -43.41
C ALA A 103 11.63 -10.13 -44.81
N VAL A 104 12.55 -9.17 -45.01
CA VAL A 104 12.90 -8.60 -46.32
C VAL A 104 13.94 -9.47 -47.07
N SER A 105 14.49 -10.50 -46.42
CA SER A 105 15.34 -11.51 -47.06
C SER A 105 14.69 -12.88 -46.95
N GLU A 106 13.98 -13.29 -48.00
CA GLU A 106 13.41 -14.64 -48.20
C GLU A 106 14.27 -15.77 -47.62
N PRO A 107 13.63 -16.77 -46.99
CA PRO A 107 13.63 -18.04 -47.68
C PRO A 107 12.27 -18.76 -47.69
N GLU A 108 12.06 -19.39 -48.83
CA GLU A 108 11.01 -20.32 -49.17
C GLU A 108 10.98 -21.56 -48.26
N ASN A 109 9.76 -22.10 -48.12
CA ASN A 109 9.44 -23.52 -48.05
C ASN A 109 9.38 -24.20 -46.66
N GLY A 110 8.19 -24.73 -46.33
CA GLY A 110 8.06 -26.01 -45.61
C GLY A 110 7.15 -26.10 -44.38
N LEU A 111 5.91 -26.54 -44.63
CA LEU A 111 5.06 -27.45 -43.82
C LEU A 111 4.85 -27.29 -42.28
N SER A 112 3.55 -27.16 -41.94
CA SER A 112 2.74 -28.01 -41.06
C SER A 112 3.30 -28.56 -39.73
N THR A 113 2.55 -28.37 -38.63
CA THR A 113 1.75 -29.43 -37.94
C THR A 113 1.42 -29.07 -36.48
N ALA A 114 0.12 -29.11 -36.16
CA ALA A 114 -0.58 -29.48 -34.92
C ALA A 114 0.03 -29.21 -33.51
N LEU A 115 -0.77 -28.64 -32.60
CA LEU A 115 -1.57 -29.45 -31.67
C LEU A 115 -2.67 -28.66 -30.97
N LYS A 116 -3.83 -29.29 -30.94
CA LYS A 116 -5.08 -28.99 -30.24
C LYS A 116 -4.95 -29.42 -28.78
N LEU A 117 -5.50 -28.68 -27.83
CA LEU A 117 -6.03 -29.23 -26.57
C LEU A 117 -7.09 -28.29 -25.99
N SER A 118 -8.33 -28.77 -26.12
CA SER A 118 -9.52 -28.32 -25.39
C SER A 118 -9.55 -29.03 -24.03
N ALA A 119 -10.01 -28.35 -22.99
CA ALA A 119 -10.64 -28.98 -21.83
C ALA A 119 -11.59 -28.00 -21.15
N GLU A 120 -12.88 -28.26 -21.30
CA GLU A 120 -13.99 -27.69 -20.52
C GLU A 120 -13.92 -28.14 -19.06
N GLY A 121 -14.29 -27.25 -18.15
CA GLY A 121 -14.52 -27.54 -16.74
C GLY A 121 -15.62 -26.62 -16.21
N ASN A 122 -16.83 -27.15 -16.18
CA ASN A 122 -18.07 -26.48 -15.76
C ASN A 122 -18.13 -26.35 -14.22
N GLY A 123 -18.63 -25.21 -13.72
CA GLY A 123 -18.83 -24.96 -12.29
C GLY A 123 -19.69 -23.71 -12.04
N GLN A 124 -20.99 -23.86 -12.31
CA GLN A 124 -22.09 -22.93 -11.98
C GLN A 124 -22.11 -22.55 -10.48
N LEU A 125 -22.32 -21.27 -10.15
CA LEU A 125 -23.28 -20.78 -9.13
C LEU A 125 -23.41 -19.24 -9.19
N ASP A 126 -24.46 -18.83 -9.91
CA ASP A 126 -25.39 -17.71 -9.76
C ASP A 126 -24.98 -16.30 -9.22
N ALA A 127 -25.35 -15.35 -10.09
CA ALA A 127 -26.11 -14.12 -9.81
C ALA A 127 -25.40 -12.95 -9.12
N ILE A 128 -25.06 -11.92 -9.93
CA ILE A 128 -25.86 -10.67 -10.00
C ILE A 128 -25.85 -10.19 -11.47
N SER A 129 -27.05 -10.26 -12.05
CA SER A 129 -27.41 -9.74 -13.37
C SER A 129 -27.24 -8.22 -13.42
N GLY A 130 -26.39 -7.75 -14.34
CA GLY A 130 -26.17 -6.34 -14.61
C GLY A 130 -25.46 -6.10 -15.94
N ASN A 131 -25.85 -6.83 -16.99
CA ASN A 131 -25.60 -6.41 -18.37
C ASN A 131 -26.96 -6.13 -19.01
N PRO A 132 -27.18 -4.95 -19.61
CA PRO A 132 -27.12 -4.90 -21.08
C PRO A 132 -26.74 -3.51 -21.67
N PRO A 133 -26.63 -3.35 -23.01
CA PRO A 133 -26.45 -4.36 -24.06
C PRO A 133 -25.15 -4.15 -24.85
N ALA A 134 -24.64 -5.24 -25.43
CA ALA A 134 -23.78 -5.16 -26.60
C ALA A 134 -24.63 -4.69 -27.80
N THR A 135 -24.79 -3.38 -27.97
CA THR A 135 -25.67 -2.79 -29.00
C THR A 135 -24.96 -2.15 -30.17
N ASP A 136 -23.63 -2.21 -30.30
CA ASP A 136 -22.97 -1.43 -31.36
C ASP A 136 -22.57 -2.25 -32.59
N ASN A 137 -22.62 -3.59 -32.55
CA ASN A 137 -22.15 -4.41 -33.67
C ASN A 137 -23.22 -4.74 -34.73
N CYS A 138 -24.47 -4.31 -34.54
CA CYS A 138 -25.56 -4.58 -35.48
C CYS A 138 -25.95 -3.38 -36.36
N GLN A 139 -25.57 -2.15 -35.96
CA GLN A 139 -25.91 -0.93 -36.71
C GLN A 139 -24.98 -0.68 -37.90
N THR A 140 -23.71 -1.13 -37.80
CA THR A 140 -22.71 -0.96 -38.86
C THR A 140 -23.08 -1.68 -40.16
N ASN A 141 -23.73 -2.84 -40.05
CA ASN A 141 -24.15 -3.67 -41.19
C ASN A 141 -25.32 -3.08 -41.97
N HIS A 142 -26.20 -2.32 -41.30
CA HIS A 142 -27.32 -1.65 -41.99
C HIS A 142 -26.85 -0.42 -42.76
N HIS A 143 -25.96 0.38 -42.15
CA HIS A 143 -25.42 1.55 -42.84
C HIS A 143 -24.53 1.20 -44.02
N SER A 144 -23.74 0.13 -43.97
CA SER A 144 -22.89 -0.28 -45.10
C SER A 144 -23.72 -0.63 -46.32
N SER A 145 -24.81 -1.40 -46.15
CA SER A 145 -25.71 -1.77 -47.25
C SER A 145 -26.42 -0.54 -47.86
N GLU A 146 -26.88 0.39 -47.02
CA GLU A 146 -27.56 1.61 -47.47
C GLU A 146 -26.62 2.54 -48.26
N TRP A 147 -25.36 2.70 -47.83
CA TRP A 147 -24.37 3.50 -48.55
C TRP A 147 -24.01 2.89 -49.90
N VAL A 148 -23.89 1.56 -50.00
CA VAL A 148 -23.63 0.89 -51.28
C VAL A 148 -24.78 1.12 -52.26
N GLU A 149 -26.04 1.00 -51.83
CA GLU A 149 -27.19 1.24 -52.69
C GLU A 149 -27.28 2.69 -53.18
N LEU A 150 -27.02 3.66 -52.30
CA LEU A 150 -26.99 5.08 -52.66
C LEU A 150 -25.83 5.40 -53.62
N PHE A 151 -24.66 4.81 -53.38
CA PHE A 151 -23.49 4.98 -54.24
C PHE A 151 -23.73 4.44 -55.66
N VAL A 152 -24.27 3.22 -55.76
CA VAL A 152 -24.60 2.60 -57.05
C VAL A 152 -25.69 3.39 -57.78
N ARG A 153 -26.73 3.83 -57.06
CA ARG A 153 -27.82 4.66 -57.62
C ARG A 153 -27.30 5.98 -58.17
N GLU A 154 -26.41 6.64 -57.45
CA GLU A 154 -25.80 7.90 -57.84
C GLU A 154 -24.94 7.73 -59.11
N MET A 155 -24.14 6.66 -59.19
CA MET A 155 -23.36 6.34 -60.39
C MET A 155 -24.23 5.96 -61.59
N MET A 156 -25.33 5.23 -61.39
CA MET A 156 -26.26 4.86 -62.46
C MET A 156 -26.99 6.08 -63.07
N SER A 157 -27.06 7.19 -62.35
CA SER A 157 -27.64 8.45 -62.83
C SER A 157 -26.66 9.33 -63.62
N ALA A 158 -25.40 8.91 -63.76
CA ALA A 158 -24.37 9.69 -64.43
C ALA A 158 -24.60 9.79 -65.94
N SER A 159 -24.29 10.96 -66.52
CA SER A 159 -24.47 11.21 -67.95
C SER A 159 -23.32 10.68 -68.81
N ASP A 160 -22.11 10.60 -68.24
CA ASP A 160 -20.92 10.04 -68.87
C ASP A 160 -19.97 9.45 -67.82
N ILE A 161 -18.90 8.80 -68.28
CA ILE A 161 -17.92 8.14 -67.41
C ILE A 161 -17.13 9.11 -66.52
N ASN A 162 -16.94 10.36 -66.95
CA ASN A 162 -16.25 11.38 -66.17
C ASN A 162 -17.16 11.93 -65.06
N ASP A 163 -18.45 12.10 -65.34
CA ASP A 163 -19.49 12.44 -64.36
C ASP A 163 -19.63 11.32 -63.31
N ALA A 164 -19.66 10.05 -63.74
CA ALA A 164 -19.67 8.91 -62.82
C ALA A 164 -18.43 8.90 -61.90
N ARG A 165 -17.23 9.20 -62.46
CA ARG A 165 -15.98 9.29 -61.70
C ARG A 165 -16.00 10.45 -60.70
N ALA A 166 -16.51 11.62 -61.10
CA ALA A 166 -16.64 12.77 -60.23
C ALA A 166 -17.64 12.51 -59.09
N ARG A 167 -18.76 11.84 -59.37
CA ARG A 167 -19.75 11.40 -58.36
C ARG A 167 -19.15 10.38 -57.40
N ALA A 168 -18.43 9.39 -57.90
CA ALA A 168 -17.76 8.39 -57.08
C ALA A 168 -16.72 9.03 -56.15
N SER A 169 -15.91 9.97 -56.64
CA SER A 169 -14.93 10.71 -55.81
C SER A 169 -15.62 11.44 -54.67
N ARG A 170 -16.67 12.23 -54.96
CA ARG A 170 -17.40 12.98 -53.93
C ARG A 170 -18.05 12.06 -52.89
N ALA A 171 -18.63 10.94 -53.32
CA ALA A 171 -19.27 10.02 -52.39
C ALA A 171 -18.25 9.31 -51.48
N LEU A 172 -17.08 8.94 -52.01
CA LEU A 172 -15.99 8.36 -51.20
C LEU A 172 -15.40 9.38 -50.22
N GLU A 173 -15.22 10.64 -50.62
CA GLU A 173 -14.77 11.72 -49.72
C GLU A 173 -15.74 11.96 -48.56
N VAL A 174 -17.06 11.86 -48.80
CA VAL A 174 -18.08 11.97 -47.74
C VAL A 174 -17.99 10.79 -46.77
N ILE A 175 -17.78 9.57 -47.28
CA ILE A 175 -17.60 8.38 -46.45
C ILE A 175 -16.32 8.49 -45.62
N GLU A 176 -15.20 8.94 -46.21
CA GLU A 176 -13.94 9.16 -45.51
C GLU A 176 -14.10 10.16 -44.35
N LYS A 177 -14.76 11.30 -44.59
CA LYS A 177 -15.05 12.29 -43.54
C LYS A 177 -15.92 11.69 -42.42
N SER A 178 -16.98 10.95 -42.78
CA SER A 178 -17.85 10.27 -41.82
C SER A 178 -17.11 9.21 -40.99
N ILE A 179 -16.19 8.45 -41.59
CA ILE A 179 -15.36 7.48 -40.88
C ILE A 179 -14.38 8.20 -39.94
N MET A 180 -13.73 9.27 -40.40
CA MET A 180 -12.79 10.04 -39.59
C MET A 180 -13.48 10.69 -38.37
N GLU A 181 -14.64 11.31 -38.59
CA GLU A 181 -15.46 11.91 -37.51
C GLU A 181 -15.91 10.87 -36.49
N ARG A 182 -16.40 9.72 -36.97
CA ARG A 182 -16.82 8.60 -36.10
C ARG A 182 -15.65 8.02 -35.31
N THR A 183 -14.52 7.77 -35.96
CA THR A 183 -13.32 7.22 -35.32
C THR A 183 -12.78 8.19 -34.26
N GLY A 184 -12.80 9.50 -34.53
CA GLY A 184 -12.46 10.53 -33.56
C GLY A 184 -13.42 10.57 -32.37
N ALA A 185 -14.73 10.51 -32.63
CA ALA A 185 -15.75 10.49 -31.58
C ALA A 185 -15.66 9.23 -30.69
N GLU A 186 -15.45 8.05 -31.29
CA GLU A 186 -15.25 6.79 -30.58
C GLU A 186 -13.96 6.81 -29.72
N ALA A 187 -12.86 7.35 -30.24
CA ALA A 187 -11.63 7.49 -29.48
C ALA A 187 -11.81 8.40 -28.25
N VAL A 188 -12.48 9.54 -28.41
CA VAL A 188 -12.80 10.45 -27.29
C VAL A 188 -13.74 9.79 -26.29
N GLN A 189 -14.76 9.06 -26.77
CA GLN A 189 -15.69 8.35 -25.91
C GLN A 189 -15.00 7.23 -25.10
N ASN A 190 -14.10 6.48 -25.73
CA ASN A 190 -13.33 5.42 -25.08
C ASN A 190 -12.39 5.99 -24.01
N LEU A 191 -11.68 7.08 -24.31
CA LEU A 191 -10.87 7.80 -23.33
C LEU A 191 -11.72 8.26 -22.14
N HIS A 192 -12.89 8.84 -22.39
CA HIS A 192 -13.79 9.30 -21.33
C HIS A 192 -14.31 8.15 -20.46
N LYS A 193 -14.69 7.03 -21.08
CA LYS A 193 -15.10 5.80 -20.37
C LYS A 193 -13.98 5.28 -19.48
N GLU A 194 -12.74 5.25 -19.98
CA GLU A 194 -11.57 4.81 -19.23
C GLU A 194 -11.27 5.75 -18.05
N GLN A 195 -11.29 7.06 -18.27
CA GLN A 195 -11.11 8.06 -17.20
C GLN A 195 -12.17 7.91 -16.11
N LEU A 196 -13.43 7.68 -16.49
CA LEU A 196 -14.51 7.45 -15.53
C LEU A 196 -14.29 6.18 -14.71
N ALA A 197 -13.86 5.09 -15.35
CA ALA A 197 -13.55 3.84 -14.66
C ALA A 197 -12.40 4.00 -13.64
N ILE A 198 -11.35 4.74 -14.01
CA ILE A 198 -10.24 5.08 -13.11
C ILE A 198 -10.76 5.91 -11.93
N ALA A 199 -11.51 6.97 -12.20
CA ALA A 199 -12.07 7.84 -11.16
C ALA A 199 -12.96 7.08 -10.17
N LEU A 200 -13.77 6.13 -10.65
CA LEU A 200 -14.61 5.28 -9.80
C LEU A 200 -13.75 4.36 -8.91
N ARG A 201 -12.69 3.76 -9.47
CA ARG A 201 -11.74 2.94 -8.72
C ARG A 201 -11.06 3.73 -7.62
N GLU A 202 -10.56 4.92 -7.94
CA GLU A 202 -9.93 5.82 -6.97
C GLU A 202 -10.90 6.27 -5.89
N ASN A 203 -12.14 6.62 -6.26
CA ASN A 203 -13.19 6.98 -5.29
C ASN A 203 -13.47 5.82 -4.31
N ALA A 204 -13.45 4.57 -4.76
CA ALA A 204 -13.60 3.41 -3.90
C ALA A 204 -12.40 3.21 -2.94
N VAL A 205 -11.18 3.52 -3.38
CA VAL A 205 -9.99 3.51 -2.51
C VAL A 205 -10.08 4.63 -1.47
N LEU A 206 -10.45 5.84 -1.88
CA LEU A 206 -10.64 6.99 -0.98
C LEU A 206 -11.71 6.72 0.06
N LYS A 207 -12.87 6.19 -0.34
CA LYS A 207 -13.95 5.79 0.60
C LYS A 207 -13.47 4.78 1.63
N ARG A 208 -12.68 3.77 1.22
CA ARG A 208 -12.07 2.81 2.14
C ARG A 208 -11.08 3.48 3.09
N GLY A 209 -10.23 4.38 2.59
CA GLY A 209 -9.29 5.15 3.42
C GLY A 209 -10.00 6.00 4.46
N VAL A 210 -11.08 6.69 4.08
CA VAL A 210 -11.91 7.51 4.98
C VAL A 210 -12.59 6.65 6.04
N ALA A 211 -13.13 5.50 5.68
CA ALA A 211 -13.75 4.58 6.65
C ALA A 211 -12.73 4.09 7.69
N ILE A 212 -11.53 3.69 7.26
CA ILE A 212 -10.45 3.26 8.16
C ILE A 212 -10.02 4.42 9.08
N GLN A 213 -9.90 5.64 8.54
CA GLN A 213 -9.53 6.80 9.33
C GLN A 213 -10.58 7.13 10.39
N HIS A 214 -11.86 7.04 10.03
CA HIS A 214 -12.96 7.26 10.96
C HIS A 214 -12.99 6.21 12.07
N GLU A 215 -12.80 4.93 11.75
CA GLU A 215 -12.72 3.85 12.74
C GLU A 215 -11.57 4.07 13.74
N ARG A 216 -10.38 4.40 13.23
CA ARG A 216 -9.21 4.70 14.07
C ARG A 216 -9.43 5.92 14.97
N GLN A 217 -10.07 6.97 14.44
CA GLN A 217 -10.39 8.15 15.23
C GLN A 217 -11.35 7.79 16.36
N LYS A 218 -12.39 7.01 16.05
CA LYS A 218 -13.36 6.55 17.05
C LYS A 218 -12.68 5.73 18.15
N GLU A 219 -11.81 4.77 17.79
CA GLU A 219 -11.06 4.00 18.79
C GLU A 219 -10.17 4.88 19.68
N PHE A 220 -9.60 5.95 19.12
CA PHE A 220 -8.80 6.89 19.88
C PHE A 220 -9.66 7.68 20.88
N ASP A 221 -10.84 8.13 20.46
CA ASP A 221 -11.78 8.85 21.30
C ASP A 221 -12.30 7.95 22.43
N ASP A 222 -12.62 6.68 22.13
CA ASP A 222 -13.04 5.67 23.10
C ASP A 222 -11.94 5.42 24.15
N LYS A 223 -10.70 5.19 23.71
CA LYS A 223 -9.53 5.05 24.62
C LYS A 223 -9.29 6.30 25.46
N THR A 224 -9.49 7.48 24.89
CA THR A 224 -9.35 8.74 25.62
C THR A 224 -10.38 8.85 26.74
N GLN A 225 -11.63 8.44 26.47
CA GLN A 225 -12.68 8.38 27.47
C GLN A 225 -12.38 7.35 28.57
N GLU A 226 -11.90 6.16 28.21
CA GLU A 226 -11.48 5.13 29.18
C GLU A 226 -10.37 5.65 30.09
N VAL A 227 -9.34 6.30 29.53
CA VAL A 227 -8.26 6.91 30.31
C VAL A 227 -8.80 7.98 31.26
N HIS A 228 -9.77 8.78 30.83
CA HIS A 228 -10.41 9.76 31.70
C HIS A 228 -11.18 9.09 32.86
N ASN A 229 -11.95 8.05 32.57
CA ASN A 229 -12.69 7.29 33.58
C ASN A 229 -11.75 6.63 34.60
N LEU A 230 -10.64 6.04 34.14
CA LEU A 230 -9.63 5.44 35.02
C LEU A 230 -8.95 6.50 35.91
N LYS A 231 -8.65 7.69 35.38
CA LYS A 231 -8.12 8.80 36.19
C LYS A 231 -9.09 9.19 37.30
N GLN A 232 -10.39 9.30 36.99
CA GLN A 232 -11.41 9.58 38.01
C GLN A 232 -11.45 8.49 39.09
N LEU A 233 -11.42 7.22 38.70
CA LEU A 233 -11.42 6.09 39.63
C LEU A 233 -10.17 6.09 40.54
N ILE A 234 -9.00 6.41 39.98
CA ILE A 234 -7.77 6.56 40.77
C ILE A 234 -7.91 7.68 41.81
N LEU A 235 -8.47 8.83 41.42
CA LEU A 235 -8.70 9.94 42.36
C LEU A 235 -9.66 9.52 43.48
N GLN A 236 -10.72 8.78 43.17
CA GLN A 236 -11.64 8.24 44.18
C GLN A 236 -10.92 7.30 45.16
N TYR A 237 -10.11 6.36 44.67
CA TYR A 237 -9.35 5.48 45.57
C TYR A 237 -8.30 6.21 46.39
N GLN A 238 -7.65 7.24 45.83
CA GLN A 238 -6.72 8.08 46.57
C GLN A 238 -7.43 8.84 47.71
N GLU A 239 -8.65 9.33 47.49
CA GLU A 239 -9.45 9.98 48.53
C GLU A 239 -9.86 9.00 49.62
N GLN A 240 -10.35 7.81 49.25
CA GLN A 240 -10.69 6.75 50.21
C GLN A 240 -9.51 6.34 51.08
N LEU A 241 -8.31 6.21 50.48
CA LEU A 241 -7.08 5.91 51.23
C LEU A 241 -6.77 7.01 52.25
N LYS A 242 -6.82 8.29 51.84
CA LYS A 242 -6.61 9.42 52.76
C LYS A 242 -7.61 9.41 53.91
N THR A 243 -8.89 9.15 53.64
CA THR A 243 -9.93 9.06 54.70
C THR A 243 -9.63 7.91 55.67
N LEU A 244 -9.25 6.74 55.17
CA LEU A 244 -8.90 5.59 56.00
C LEU A 244 -7.63 5.85 56.82
N GLU A 245 -6.62 6.49 56.24
CA GLU A 245 -5.39 6.90 56.93
C GLU A 245 -5.70 7.85 58.11
N ILE A 246 -6.53 8.88 57.87
CA ILE A 246 -6.96 9.83 58.90
C ILE A 246 -7.75 9.11 60.01
N ASN A 247 -8.70 8.24 59.64
CA ASN A 247 -9.49 7.48 60.60
C ASN A 247 -8.62 6.56 61.45
N ASN A 248 -7.66 5.85 60.84
CA ASN A 248 -6.75 4.98 61.55
C ASN A 248 -5.86 5.76 62.53
N TYR A 249 -5.36 6.92 62.10
CA TYR A 249 -4.61 7.83 62.97
C TYR A 249 -5.45 8.30 64.16
N ALA A 250 -6.68 8.78 63.93
CA ALA A 250 -7.58 9.23 64.99
C ALA A 250 -7.87 8.11 66.00
N LEU A 251 -8.18 6.90 65.52
CA LEU A 251 -8.39 5.72 66.38
C LEU A 251 -7.15 5.38 67.20
N ARG A 252 -5.96 5.41 66.59
CA ARG A 252 -4.69 5.15 67.29
C ARG A 252 -4.44 6.19 68.40
N MET A 253 -4.71 7.46 68.12
CA MET A 253 -4.60 8.53 69.11
C MET A 253 -5.59 8.36 70.27
N HIS A 254 -6.86 8.05 69.99
CA HIS A 254 -7.87 7.79 71.02
C HIS A 254 -7.53 6.56 71.87
N LEU A 255 -7.03 5.50 71.25
CA LEU A 255 -6.60 4.29 71.96
C LEU A 255 -5.44 4.60 72.91
N GLN A 256 -4.43 5.33 72.44
CA GLN A 256 -3.31 5.75 73.27
C GLN A 256 -3.76 6.63 74.45
N GLN A 257 -4.69 7.57 74.20
CA GLN A 257 -5.26 8.41 75.25
C GLN A 257 -6.05 7.58 76.27
N ALA A 258 -6.86 6.60 75.83
CA ALA A 258 -7.58 5.70 76.73
C ALA A 258 -6.63 4.86 77.59
N GLN A 259 -5.50 4.38 77.03
CA GLN A 259 -4.48 3.63 77.76
C GLN A 259 -3.75 4.48 78.82
N GLN A 260 -3.44 5.74 78.49
CA GLN A 260 -2.80 6.67 79.42
C GLN A 260 -3.76 7.12 80.53
N ASN A 261 -5.04 7.34 80.19
CA ASN A 261 -6.08 7.70 81.15
C ASN A 261 -6.57 6.48 81.98
N SER A 262 -6.30 5.25 81.52
CA SER A 262 -6.53 4.02 82.29
C SER A 262 -5.42 3.70 83.30
N SER A 263 -4.70 4.72 83.80
CA SER A 263 -3.96 4.65 85.06
C SER A 263 -4.94 4.45 86.22
N MET A 264 -5.54 3.27 86.30
CA MET A 264 -5.98 2.70 87.57
C MET A 264 -4.70 2.35 88.32
N PRO A 265 -4.41 2.98 89.48
CA PRO A 265 -3.42 2.44 90.39
C PRO A 265 -3.87 1.01 90.70
N GLY A 266 -3.01 0.04 90.41
CA GLY A 266 -3.28 -1.36 90.68
C GLY A 266 -3.68 -1.57 92.14
N ARG A 267 -4.99 -1.65 92.38
CA ARG A 267 -5.55 -2.27 93.57
C ARG A 267 -6.32 -3.49 93.11
N PHE A 268 -5.59 -4.42 92.52
CA PHE A 268 -6.02 -5.81 92.55
C PHE A 268 -6.01 -6.22 94.02
N HIS A 269 -7.17 -6.60 94.54
CA HIS A 269 -7.28 -7.18 95.88
C HIS A 269 -6.56 -8.54 95.85
N PRO A 270 -5.48 -8.75 96.64
CA PRO A 270 -5.06 -10.09 96.94
C PRO A 270 -6.09 -10.68 97.91
N ASP A 271 -6.31 -11.97 97.78
CA ASP A 271 -7.08 -12.82 98.69
C ASP A 271 -8.60 -12.71 98.53
N VAL A 272 -9.12 -13.59 97.67
CA VAL A 272 -10.36 -14.31 97.95
C VAL A 272 -10.04 -15.80 97.83
N CYS A 273 -10.34 -16.51 98.93
CA CYS A 273 -10.04 -17.90 99.24
C CYS A 273 -10.63 -18.93 98.28
#